data_AF-A0A5D8ZFF9-F1
#
_entry.id   AF-A0A5D8ZFF9-F1
#
_cell.length_a   1.000
_cell.length_b   1.000
_cell.length_c   1.000
_cell.angle_alpha   90.00
_cell.angle_beta   90.00
_cell.angle_gamma   90.00
#
_symmetry.space_group_name_H-M   'P 1'
#
loop_
_entity.id
_entity.type
_entity.pdbx_description
1 polymer ?
#
loop_
_entity_poly.entity_id
_entity_poly.type
_entity_poly.pdbx_seq_one_letter_code
_entity_poly.pdbx_strand_id
1 'polypeptide(L)'
;MNTAKDIKIEQYKKQLVYCYNILMSVILAVFALIFTFIIPDKIMAWYLFGGLFLMVYTYLIVRKTYSINVMVHSYIIIATLFNFYIMLAFWNNSIASFVWLIPIPLAAYVFFQRKYVFIYSLFVLLNIIAGYLISKNFSFNFPLHSQDDVRITDTILMISNVAVISLLLYFKDKIKRFEIYHEIEDKIQNPEVQPALVTEKAPFADELFEKIELVMKEKQLYKDVNFNISKLSAEMDINSSYISKSIRVKGYPNFNNYLNMHRIECVKRLLTENDIEKVTLMYIYTEAGFSNQSTFNRVFKQMEGITPSEYISSLPIL
;
A
#
# COMPACT_ATOMS: atom_id res chain seq x y z
N MET A 1 11.75 12.31 -18.67
CA MET A 1 11.08 13.55 -18.21
C MET A 1 10.13 13.12 -17.10
N ASN A 2 10.37 13.53 -15.85
CA ASN A 2 9.55 13.07 -14.71
C ASN A 2 8.12 13.61 -14.87
N THR A 3 7.11 12.77 -14.68
CA THR A 3 5.70 13.19 -14.74
C THR A 3 5.36 14.04 -13.50
N ALA A 4 4.29 14.84 -13.56
CA ALA A 4 3.82 15.62 -12.40
C ALA A 4 3.57 14.73 -11.17
N LYS A 5 3.12 13.49 -11.40
CA LYS A 5 3.03 12.42 -10.41
C LYS A 5 4.36 12.13 -9.72
N ASP A 6 5.40 11.87 -10.51
CA ASP A 6 6.72 11.48 -10.01
C ASP A 6 7.34 12.61 -9.17
N ILE A 7 7.16 13.86 -9.59
CA ILE A 7 7.61 15.04 -8.84
C ILE A 7 6.93 15.10 -7.46
N LYS A 8 5.62 14.86 -7.39
CA LYS A 8 4.88 14.92 -6.13
C LYS A 8 5.23 13.77 -5.18
N ILE A 9 5.39 12.55 -5.71
CA ILE A 9 5.87 11.40 -4.93
C ILE A 9 7.28 11.68 -4.40
N GLU A 10 8.16 12.25 -5.21
CA GLU A 10 9.50 12.64 -4.80
C GLU A 10 9.45 13.70 -3.68
N GLN A 11 8.55 14.69 -3.75
CA GLN A 11 8.34 15.66 -2.67
C GLN A 11 7.93 14.99 -1.35
N TYR A 12 7.00 14.03 -1.36
CA TYR A 12 6.62 13.29 -0.15
C TYR A 12 7.79 12.47 0.40
N LYS A 13 8.61 11.86 -0.46
CA LYS A 13 9.82 11.17 -0.04
C LYS A 13 10.84 12.12 0.60
N LYS A 14 11.04 13.34 0.06
CA LYS A 14 11.90 14.37 0.69
C LYS A 14 11.37 14.78 2.06
N GLN A 15 10.05 15.00 2.17
CA GLN A 15 9.40 15.34 3.42
C GLN A 15 9.57 14.22 4.46
N LEU A 16 9.41 12.96 4.06
CA LEU A 16 9.65 11.81 4.94
C LEU A 16 11.09 11.79 5.44
N VAL A 17 12.09 11.94 4.57
CA VAL A 17 13.49 11.94 5.01
C VAL A 17 13.75 13.09 5.98
N TYR A 18 13.20 14.28 5.73
CA TYR A 18 13.33 15.42 6.63
C TYR A 18 12.72 15.13 8.01
N CYS A 19 11.46 14.68 8.07
CA CYS A 19 10.80 14.33 9.33
C CYS A 19 11.54 13.21 10.07
N TYR A 20 12.02 12.21 9.34
CA TYR A 20 12.81 11.11 9.90
C TYR A 20 14.12 11.60 10.50
N ASN A 21 14.83 12.53 9.83
CA ASN A 21 16.08 13.09 10.35
C ASN A 21 15.86 13.86 11.67
N ILE A 22 14.77 14.64 11.75
CA ILE A 22 14.41 15.34 12.99
C ILE A 22 14.11 14.34 14.10
N LEU A 23 13.24 13.36 13.82
CA LEU A 23 12.83 12.36 14.79
C LEU A 23 14.04 11.59 15.35
N MET A 24 14.91 11.10 14.48
CA MET A 24 16.13 10.39 14.88
C MET A 24 17.11 11.29 15.62
N SER A 25 17.21 12.58 15.26
CA SER A 25 18.07 13.53 15.99
C SER A 25 17.60 13.70 17.43
N VAL A 26 16.29 13.83 17.64
CA VAL A 26 15.69 13.90 18.99
C VAL A 26 15.95 12.61 19.75
N ILE A 27 15.72 11.45 19.13
CA ILE A 27 15.96 10.14 19.77
C ILE A 27 17.42 9.97 20.17
N LEU A 28 18.37 10.25 19.26
CA LEU A 28 19.80 10.14 19.55
C LEU A 28 20.23 11.11 20.65
N ALA A 29 19.71 12.35 20.65
CA ALA A 29 19.98 13.30 21.71
C ALA A 29 19.46 12.81 23.07
N VAL A 30 18.24 12.26 23.13
CA VAL A 30 17.67 11.68 24.36
C VAL A 30 18.55 10.54 24.87
N PHE A 31 18.93 9.59 24.02
CA PHE A 31 19.83 8.50 24.42
C PHE A 31 21.20 9.02 24.89
N ALA A 32 21.79 9.99 24.18
CA ALA A 32 23.07 10.58 24.56
C ALA A 32 23.00 11.25 25.94
N LEU A 33 21.90 11.96 26.23
CA LEU A 33 21.67 12.57 27.55
C LEU A 33 21.45 11.53 28.65
N ILE A 34 20.72 10.45 28.37
CA ILE A 34 20.54 9.34 29.32
C ILE A 34 21.90 8.74 29.70
N PHE A 35 22.76 8.43 28.73
CA PHE A 35 24.09 7.88 29.00
C PHE A 35 25.08 8.90 29.60
N THR A 36 24.75 10.19 29.56
CA THR A 36 25.57 11.24 30.18
C THR A 36 25.19 11.46 31.65
N PHE A 37 23.88 11.51 31.95
CA PHE A 37 23.39 11.99 33.24
C PHE A 37 22.72 10.93 34.11
N ILE A 38 22.14 9.88 33.51
CA ILE A 38 21.37 8.85 34.23
C ILE A 38 22.22 7.58 34.37
N ILE A 39 22.74 7.08 33.25
CA ILE A 39 23.55 5.85 33.18
C ILE A 39 24.94 6.26 32.71
N PRO A 40 25.85 6.69 33.60
CA PRO A 40 27.10 7.31 33.22
C PRO A 40 28.04 6.34 32.48
N ASP A 41 27.89 6.29 31.16
CA ASP A 41 28.75 5.59 30.22
C ASP A 41 29.28 6.61 29.22
N LYS A 42 30.51 7.08 29.48
CA LYS A 42 31.15 8.10 28.66
C LYS A 42 31.37 7.64 27.23
N ILE A 43 31.72 6.37 27.01
CA ILE A 43 32.01 5.86 25.67
C ILE A 43 30.72 5.84 24.86
N MET A 44 29.63 5.30 25.43
CA MET A 44 28.34 5.26 24.76
C MET A 44 27.77 6.66 24.51
N ALA A 45 27.87 7.56 25.50
CA ALA A 45 27.42 8.95 25.36
C ALA A 45 28.14 9.69 24.21
N TRP A 46 29.47 9.64 24.16
CA TRP A 46 30.25 10.26 23.09
C TRP A 46 29.99 9.60 21.73
N TYR A 47 29.79 8.29 21.69
CA TYR A 47 29.43 7.57 20.47
C TYR A 47 28.10 8.06 19.91
N LEU A 48 27.08 8.25 20.76
CA LEU A 48 25.77 8.75 20.37
C LEU A 48 25.80 10.22 19.96
N PHE A 49 26.53 11.09 20.66
CA PHE A 49 26.74 12.48 20.24
C PHE A 49 27.48 12.57 18.90
N GLY A 50 28.51 11.74 18.70
CA GLY A 50 29.22 11.64 17.44
C GLY A 50 28.31 11.18 16.29
N GLY A 51 27.47 10.18 16.55
CA GLY A 51 26.45 9.71 15.61
C GLY A 51 25.44 10.80 15.25
N LEU A 52 24.93 11.53 16.24
CA LEU A 52 24.03 12.67 16.04
C LEU A 52 24.68 13.76 15.18
N PHE A 53 25.91 14.15 15.53
CA PHE A 53 26.65 15.16 14.77
C PHE A 53 26.88 14.73 13.33
N LEU A 54 27.38 13.50 13.12
CA LEU A 54 27.63 12.95 11.80
C LEU A 54 26.35 12.88 10.98
N MET A 55 25.25 12.42 11.58
CA MET A 55 23.94 12.34 10.94
C MET A 55 23.45 13.70 10.46
N VAL A 56 23.42 14.70 11.35
CA VAL A 56 22.95 16.05 11.02
C VAL A 56 23.85 16.70 9.96
N TYR A 57 25.17 16.60 10.14
CA TYR A 57 26.15 17.17 9.23
C TYR A 57 26.05 16.56 7.82
N THR A 58 26.03 15.22 7.73
CA THR A 58 25.90 14.52 6.45
C THR A 58 24.57 14.83 5.78
N TYR A 59 23.46 14.88 6.51
CA TYR A 59 22.16 15.26 5.94
C TYR A 59 22.18 16.68 5.36
N LEU A 60 22.76 17.66 6.05
CA LEU A 60 22.81 19.06 5.59
C LEU A 60 23.57 19.22 4.26
N ILE A 61 24.62 18.44 4.05
CA ILE A 61 25.45 18.44 2.84
C ILE A 61 24.77 17.63 1.73
N VAL A 62 24.45 16.37 2.01
CA VAL A 62 24.00 15.39 1.02
C VAL A 62 22.65 15.77 0.44
N ARG A 63 21.76 16.39 1.23
CA ARG A 63 20.41 16.77 0.78
C ARG A 63 20.37 17.72 -0.41
N LYS A 64 21.44 18.48 -0.66
CA LYS A 64 21.52 19.43 -1.79
C LYS A 64 22.08 18.81 -3.07
N THR A 65 22.86 17.73 -2.94
CA THR A 65 23.72 17.24 -4.03
C THR A 65 23.28 15.90 -4.59
N TYR A 66 22.72 15.02 -3.75
CA TYR A 66 22.41 13.65 -4.12
C TYR A 66 20.91 13.39 -4.24
N SER A 67 20.56 12.41 -5.08
CA SER A 67 19.18 11.93 -5.17
C SER A 67 18.75 11.26 -3.87
N ILE A 68 17.44 11.30 -3.58
CA ILE A 68 16.86 10.68 -2.38
C ILE A 68 17.23 9.20 -2.30
N ASN A 69 17.21 8.50 -3.43
CA ASN A 69 17.47 7.07 -3.45
C ASN A 69 18.90 6.76 -2.97
N VAL A 70 19.89 7.50 -3.45
CA VAL A 70 21.29 7.34 -3.02
C VAL A 70 21.43 7.67 -1.53
N MET A 71 20.81 8.76 -1.10
CA MET A 71 20.83 9.17 0.30
C MET A 71 20.23 8.09 1.21
N VAL A 72 19.07 7.53 0.88
CA VAL A 72 18.42 6.49 1.70
C VAL A 72 19.21 5.18 1.70
N HIS A 73 19.78 4.75 0.57
CA HIS A 73 20.66 3.56 0.55
C HIS A 73 21.86 3.75 1.49
N SER A 74 22.54 4.90 1.37
CA SER A 74 23.70 5.22 2.22
C SER A 74 23.30 5.27 3.70
N TYR A 75 22.15 5.85 4.00
CA TYR A 75 21.66 5.97 5.37
C TYR A 75 21.36 4.61 5.98
N ILE A 76 20.71 3.69 5.24
CA ILE A 76 20.45 2.33 5.73
C ILE A 76 21.76 1.63 6.08
N ILE A 77 22.76 1.68 5.20
CA ILE A 77 24.05 1.02 5.43
C ILE A 77 24.76 1.63 6.66
N ILE A 78 24.86 2.96 6.71
CA ILE A 78 25.53 3.67 7.82
C ILE A 78 24.80 3.42 9.14
N ALA A 79 23.47 3.49 9.16
CA ALA A 79 22.67 3.24 10.35
C ALA A 79 22.82 1.80 10.86
N THR A 80 22.88 0.81 9.96
CA THR A 80 23.14 -0.59 10.36
C THR A 80 24.54 -0.75 10.96
N LEU A 81 25.57 -0.18 10.35
CA LEU A 81 26.93 -0.21 10.91
C LEU A 81 26.99 0.50 12.28
N PHE A 82 26.34 1.65 12.38
CA PHE A 82 26.25 2.41 13.62
C PHE A 82 25.56 1.60 14.74
N ASN A 83 24.44 0.95 14.41
CA ASN A 83 23.71 0.10 15.34
C ASN A 83 24.46 -1.19 15.69
N PHE A 84 25.27 -1.73 14.77
CA PHE A 84 26.04 -2.96 15.00
C PHE A 84 26.99 -2.84 16.20
N TYR A 85 27.65 -1.69 16.36
CA TYR A 85 28.45 -1.43 17.55
C TYR A 85 27.61 -1.43 18.84
N ILE A 86 26.46 -0.73 18.84
CA ILE A 86 25.56 -0.66 20.00
C ILE A 86 25.09 -2.06 20.38
N MET A 87 24.75 -2.88 19.39
CA MET A 87 24.33 -4.25 19.59
C MET A 87 25.42 -5.12 20.24
N LEU A 88 26.69 -4.97 19.84
CA LEU A 88 27.80 -5.65 20.51
C LEU A 88 28.02 -5.11 21.94
N ALA A 89 27.95 -3.78 22.12
CA ALA A 89 28.13 -3.14 23.41
C ALA A 89 27.10 -3.58 24.45
N PHE A 90 25.84 -3.75 24.02
CA PHE A 90 24.74 -4.18 24.88
C PHE A 90 24.50 -5.68 24.88
N TRP A 91 25.28 -6.50 24.16
CA TRP A 91 25.01 -7.92 23.98
C TRP A 91 24.78 -8.68 25.31
N ASN A 92 25.66 -8.44 26.28
CA ASN A 92 25.60 -9.07 27.59
C ASN A 92 24.56 -8.43 28.54
N ASN A 93 24.04 -7.25 28.18
CA ASN A 93 23.07 -6.49 28.96
C ASN A 93 21.63 -6.78 28.49
N SER A 94 21.37 -6.62 27.19
CA SER A 94 20.09 -6.90 26.52
C SER A 94 20.25 -7.04 25.02
N ILE A 95 19.49 -7.97 24.44
CA ILE A 95 19.38 -8.14 22.98
C ILE A 95 18.42 -7.12 22.33
N ALA A 96 17.73 -6.27 23.10
CA ALA A 96 16.70 -5.37 22.57
C ALA A 96 17.21 -4.43 21.46
N SER A 97 18.51 -4.10 21.44
CA SER A 97 19.15 -3.26 20.43
C SER A 97 18.88 -3.68 18.97
N PHE A 98 18.58 -4.97 18.71
CA PHE A 98 18.19 -5.47 17.39
C PHE A 98 16.91 -4.82 16.82
N VAL A 99 16.03 -4.30 17.69
CA VAL A 99 14.76 -3.70 17.30
C VAL A 99 14.98 -2.50 16.37
N TRP A 100 16.13 -1.81 16.47
CA TRP A 100 16.51 -0.74 15.55
C TRP A 100 16.67 -1.19 14.09
N LEU A 101 16.81 -2.49 13.83
CA LEU A 101 16.90 -3.04 12.48
C LEU A 101 15.52 -3.31 11.85
N ILE A 102 14.46 -3.42 12.66
CA ILE A 102 13.09 -3.74 12.20
C ILE A 102 12.52 -2.70 11.22
N PRO A 103 12.72 -1.37 11.41
CA PRO A 103 12.21 -0.38 10.46
C PRO A 103 12.88 -0.41 9.08
N ILE A 104 14.03 -1.08 8.91
CA ILE A 104 14.82 -1.02 7.68
C ILE A 104 14.07 -1.64 6.47
N PRO A 105 13.52 -2.86 6.53
CA PRO A 105 12.71 -3.40 5.43
C PRO A 105 11.48 -2.56 5.12
N LEU A 106 10.88 -1.94 6.14
CA LEU A 106 9.74 -1.06 5.96
C LEU A 106 10.13 0.24 5.24
N ALA A 107 11.27 0.84 5.59
CA ALA A 107 11.82 1.98 4.87
C ALA A 107 12.11 1.61 3.41
N ALA A 108 12.72 0.44 3.17
CA ALA A 108 12.96 -0.04 1.81
C ALA A 108 11.67 -0.18 1.00
N TYR A 109 10.58 -0.63 1.63
CA TYR A 109 9.26 -0.72 0.99
C TYR A 109 8.71 0.65 0.56
N VAL A 110 8.98 1.70 1.33
CA VAL A 110 8.48 3.07 1.03
C VAL A 110 9.31 3.73 -0.07
N PHE A 111 10.63 3.56 -0.03
CA PHE A 111 11.53 4.29 -0.93
C PHE A 111 11.79 3.56 -2.23
N PHE A 112 11.80 2.23 -2.24
CA PHE A 112 12.33 1.42 -3.34
C PHE A 112 11.34 0.39 -3.89
N GLN A 113 11.76 -0.31 -4.95
CA GLN A 113 11.02 -1.43 -5.53
C GLN A 113 10.99 -2.63 -4.59
N ARG A 114 9.98 -3.51 -4.77
CA ARG A 114 9.75 -4.71 -3.93
C ARG A 114 10.99 -5.60 -3.75
N LYS A 115 11.85 -5.73 -4.78
CA LYS A 115 13.10 -6.50 -4.69
C LYS A 115 14.04 -6.04 -3.56
N TYR A 116 14.10 -4.73 -3.30
CA TYR A 116 14.96 -4.17 -2.26
C TYR A 116 14.45 -4.50 -0.86
N VAL A 117 13.14 -4.72 -0.68
CA VAL A 117 12.60 -5.18 0.60
C VAL A 117 13.20 -6.53 0.97
N PHE A 118 13.24 -7.48 0.03
CA PHE A 118 13.86 -8.78 0.26
C PHE A 118 15.37 -8.68 0.51
N ILE A 119 16.07 -7.85 -0.27
CA ILE A 119 17.51 -7.62 -0.09
C ILE A 119 17.80 -7.06 1.30
N TYR A 120 17.07 -6.04 1.74
CA TYR A 120 17.30 -5.41 3.04
C TYR A 120 16.83 -6.27 4.21
N SER A 121 15.77 -7.07 4.05
CA SER A 121 15.39 -8.09 5.04
C SER A 121 16.49 -9.13 5.22
N LEU A 122 17.06 -9.64 4.13
CA LEU A 122 18.17 -10.59 4.19
C LEU A 122 19.42 -9.94 4.81
N PHE A 123 19.74 -8.70 4.42
CA PHE A 123 20.85 -7.94 4.98
C PHE A 123 20.71 -7.75 6.51
N VAL A 124 19.51 -7.41 7.00
CA VAL A 124 19.23 -7.30 8.44
C VAL A 124 19.43 -8.65 9.13
N LEU A 125 18.89 -9.74 8.56
CA LEU A 125 19.05 -11.08 9.13
C LEU A 125 20.54 -11.47 9.22
N LEU A 126 21.31 -11.23 8.17
CA LEU A 126 22.74 -11.50 8.15
C LEU A 126 23.51 -10.68 9.20
N ASN A 127 23.12 -9.41 9.42
CA ASN A 127 23.72 -8.58 10.47
C ASN A 127 23.42 -9.13 11.87
N ILE A 128 22.19 -9.61 12.10
CA ILE A 128 21.81 -10.22 13.39
C ILE A 128 22.65 -11.48 13.65
N ILE A 129 22.77 -12.35 12.64
CA ILE A 129 23.58 -13.56 12.72
C ILE A 129 25.06 -13.22 12.94
N ALA A 130 25.59 -12.24 12.21
CA ALA A 130 26.97 -11.79 12.36
C ALA A 130 27.23 -11.27 13.79
N GLY A 131 26.30 -10.48 14.35
CA GLY A 131 26.35 -10.01 15.73
C GLY A 131 26.44 -11.16 16.74
N TYR A 132 25.57 -12.15 16.60
CA TYR A 132 25.58 -13.36 17.43
C TYR A 132 26.89 -14.13 17.33
N LEU A 133 27.38 -14.39 16.12
CA LEU A 133 28.61 -15.13 15.89
C LEU A 133 29.83 -14.40 16.45
N ILE A 134 29.91 -13.07 16.24
CA ILE A 134 31.00 -12.25 16.74
C ILE A 134 30.98 -12.23 18.27
N SER A 135 29.81 -12.01 18.88
CA SER A 135 29.73 -11.98 20.34
C SER A 135 30.01 -13.33 21.00
N LYS A 136 29.82 -14.44 20.28
CA LYS A 136 30.15 -15.78 20.79
C LYS A 136 31.64 -16.09 20.68
N ASN A 137 32.27 -15.66 19.59
CA ASN A 137 33.65 -16.04 19.26
C ASN A 137 34.70 -15.06 19.80
N PHE A 138 34.30 -13.80 20.06
CA PHE A 138 35.18 -12.75 20.54
C PHE A 138 34.68 -12.23 21.89
N SER A 139 35.60 -12.08 22.84
CA SER A 139 35.33 -11.43 24.11
C SER A 139 35.57 -9.92 23.99
N PHE A 140 34.57 -9.14 24.38
CA PHE A 140 34.66 -7.68 24.45
C PHE A 140 34.46 -7.21 25.89
N ASN A 141 35.28 -6.26 26.33
CA ASN A 141 35.19 -5.67 27.67
C ASN A 141 34.28 -4.44 27.65
N PHE A 142 32.98 -4.66 27.43
CA PHE A 142 31.97 -3.60 27.52
C PHE A 142 31.44 -3.42 28.94
N PRO A 143 31.00 -2.21 29.32
CA PRO A 143 30.38 -1.97 30.61
C PRO A 143 29.13 -2.83 30.82
N LEU A 144 28.99 -3.39 32.03
CA LEU A 144 27.76 -4.01 32.49
C LEU A 144 26.89 -2.95 33.17
N HIS A 145 25.61 -2.94 32.86
CA HIS A 145 24.64 -1.99 33.39
C HIS A 145 23.68 -2.69 34.35
N SER A 146 23.08 -1.92 35.26
CA SER A 146 22.03 -2.44 36.15
C SER A 146 20.81 -2.87 35.34
N GLN A 147 20.06 -3.85 35.84
CA GLN A 147 18.81 -4.26 35.18
C GLN A 147 17.81 -3.11 35.07
N ASP A 148 17.77 -2.20 36.04
CA ASP A 148 16.85 -1.06 36.00
C ASP A 148 17.26 -0.05 34.92
N ASP A 149 18.56 0.19 34.74
CA ASP A 149 19.12 1.01 33.67
C ASP A 149 18.74 0.44 32.29
N VAL A 150 18.93 -0.87 32.13
CA VAL A 150 18.60 -1.60 30.90
C VAL A 150 17.10 -1.54 30.59
N ARG A 151 16.23 -1.69 31.60
CA ARG A 151 14.78 -1.59 31.42
C ARG A 151 14.36 -0.21 30.93
N ILE A 152 14.98 0.86 31.46
CA ILE A 152 14.71 2.23 31.03
C ILE A 152 15.10 2.39 29.56
N THR A 153 16.32 2.00 29.19
CA THR A 153 16.80 2.14 27.82
C THR A 153 15.98 1.32 26.83
N ASP A 154 15.64 0.08 27.18
CA ASP A 154 14.85 -0.82 26.33
C ASP A 154 13.42 -0.32 26.13
N THR A 155 12.82 0.26 27.18
CA THR A 155 11.48 0.87 27.08
C THR A 155 11.48 2.06 26.12
N ILE A 156 12.46 2.96 26.26
CA ILE A 156 12.59 4.13 25.38
C ILE A 156 12.89 3.70 23.95
N LEU A 157 13.69 2.64 23.77
CA LEU A 157 14.01 2.04 22.49
C LEU A 157 12.76 1.51 21.77
N MET A 158 11.90 0.78 22.48
CA MET A 158 10.62 0.30 21.91
C MET A 158 9.69 1.45 21.51
N ILE A 159 9.52 2.46 22.37
CA ILE A 159 8.70 3.65 22.08
C ILE A 159 9.23 4.39 20.85
N SER A 160 10.55 4.57 20.78
CA SER A 160 11.21 5.23 19.65
C SER A 160 11.01 4.45 18.35
N ASN A 161 11.07 3.12 18.41
CA ASN A 161 10.85 2.27 17.24
C ASN A 161 9.41 2.35 16.73
N VAL A 162 8.43 2.34 17.64
CA VAL A 162 7.02 2.55 17.29
C VAL A 162 6.81 3.91 16.62
N ALA A 163 7.45 4.98 17.10
CA ALA A 163 7.38 6.30 16.49
C ALA A 163 7.96 6.30 15.05
N VAL A 164 9.11 5.65 14.83
CA VAL A 164 9.73 5.53 13.50
C VAL A 164 8.86 4.71 12.55
N ILE A 165 8.34 3.56 13.00
CA ILE A 165 7.44 2.73 12.19
C ILE A 165 6.17 3.51 11.84
N SER A 166 5.57 4.22 12.80
CA SER A 166 4.36 5.02 12.57
C SER A 166 4.60 6.11 11.53
N LEU A 167 5.75 6.79 11.59
CA LEU A 167 6.16 7.80 10.60
C LEU A 167 6.27 7.17 9.19
N LEU A 168 6.94 6.03 9.07
CA LEU A 168 7.09 5.32 7.79
C LEU A 168 5.72 4.89 7.22
N LEU A 169 4.84 4.33 8.06
CA LEU A 169 3.49 3.92 7.66
C LEU A 169 2.61 5.10 7.24
N TYR A 170 2.68 6.22 7.96
CA TYR A 170 1.96 7.45 7.61
C TYR A 170 2.33 7.93 6.20
N PHE A 171 3.63 8.04 5.89
CA PHE A 171 4.06 8.48 4.56
C PHE A 171 3.79 7.43 3.48
N LYS A 172 3.88 6.14 3.81
CA LYS A 172 3.48 5.05 2.91
C LYS A 172 2.02 5.18 2.49
N ASP A 173 1.12 5.35 3.46
CA ASP A 173 -0.31 5.52 3.19
C ASP A 173 -0.58 6.80 2.40
N LYS A 174 0.09 7.90 2.77
CA LYS A 174 -0.01 9.19 2.07
C LYS A 174 0.41 9.10 0.60
N ILE A 175 1.52 8.44 0.30
CA ILE A 175 2.00 8.23 -1.09
C ILE A 175 1.01 7.34 -1.85
N LYS A 176 0.60 6.21 -1.25
CA LYS A 176 -0.33 5.27 -1.89
C LYS A 176 -1.67 5.90 -2.22
N ARG A 177 -2.24 6.71 -1.30
CA ARG A 177 -3.47 7.46 -1.57
C ARG A 177 -3.29 8.40 -2.74
N PHE A 178 -2.21 9.17 -2.76
CA PHE A 178 -1.92 10.08 -3.88
C PHE A 178 -1.80 9.33 -5.21
N GLU A 179 -1.10 8.20 -5.24
CA GLU A 179 -1.00 7.35 -6.44
C GLU A 179 -2.37 6.90 -6.95
N ILE A 180 -3.26 6.47 -6.05
CA ILE A 180 -4.62 6.05 -6.39
C ILE A 180 -5.44 7.23 -6.92
N TYR A 181 -5.41 8.39 -6.26
CA TYR A 181 -6.14 9.58 -6.72
C TYR A 181 -5.68 10.03 -8.10
N HIS A 182 -4.37 10.09 -8.32
CA HIS A 182 -3.82 10.50 -9.60
C HIS A 182 -4.11 9.47 -10.71
N GLU A 183 -4.08 8.17 -10.39
CA GLU A 183 -4.47 7.15 -11.36
C GLU A 183 -5.96 7.21 -11.73
N ILE A 184 -6.82 7.58 -10.78
CA ILE A 184 -8.25 7.83 -11.05
C ILE A 184 -8.41 9.10 -11.91
N GLU A 185 -7.69 10.17 -11.58
CA GLU A 185 -7.75 11.45 -12.30
C GLU A 185 -7.22 11.32 -13.74
N ASP A 186 -6.10 10.64 -13.95
CA ASP A 186 -5.55 10.32 -15.28
C ASP A 186 -6.56 9.52 -16.10
N LYS A 187 -7.26 8.55 -15.49
CA LYS A 187 -8.31 7.76 -16.15
C LYS A 187 -9.56 8.58 -16.51
N ILE A 188 -9.83 9.68 -15.80
CA ILE A 188 -10.95 10.58 -16.05
C ILE A 188 -10.59 11.62 -17.12
N GLN A 189 -9.38 12.19 -17.07
CA GLN A 189 -8.93 13.25 -17.98
C GLN A 189 -8.41 12.73 -19.33
N ASN A 190 -7.84 11.53 -19.35
CA ASN A 190 -7.38 10.85 -20.57
C ASN A 190 -8.06 9.48 -20.68
N PRO A 191 -9.34 9.43 -21.11
CA PRO A 191 -10.04 8.16 -21.30
C PRO A 191 -9.41 7.23 -22.36
N GLU A 192 -8.46 7.74 -23.17
CA GLU A 192 -7.85 7.06 -24.32
C GLU A 192 -6.40 6.55 -24.16
N VAL A 193 -5.69 6.81 -23.05
CA VAL A 193 -4.29 6.32 -22.92
C VAL A 193 -4.22 5.00 -22.15
N GLN A 194 -4.61 3.92 -22.84
CA GLN A 194 -4.00 2.60 -22.66
C GLN A 194 -2.84 2.46 -23.66
N PRO A 195 -1.83 1.61 -23.42
CA PRO A 195 -0.57 1.66 -24.16
C PRO A 195 -0.81 1.54 -25.66
N ALA A 196 -0.15 2.40 -26.43
CA ALA A 196 0.04 2.25 -27.85
C ALA A 196 0.82 0.95 -28.14
N LEU A 197 0.12 -0.18 -28.13
CA LEU A 197 0.35 -1.26 -29.07
C LEU A 197 -0.78 -1.17 -30.07
N VAL A 198 -0.47 -0.44 -31.14
CA VAL A 198 -0.96 -0.64 -32.51
C VAL A 198 -2.47 -0.91 -32.61
N THR A 199 -3.17 0.13 -33.05
CA THR A 199 -4.18 0.09 -34.11
C THR A 199 -4.16 -1.22 -34.93
N GLU A 200 -4.78 -2.27 -34.41
CA GLU A 200 -5.31 -3.37 -35.20
C GLU A 200 -6.83 -3.39 -35.03
N LYS A 201 -7.48 -2.86 -36.06
CA LYS A 201 -8.88 -3.08 -36.49
C LYS A 201 -9.99 -2.82 -35.46
N ALA A 202 -10.60 -1.64 -35.56
CA ALA A 202 -11.95 -1.35 -35.06
C ALA A 202 -12.99 -2.50 -35.27
N PRO A 203 -13.01 -3.26 -36.39
CA PRO A 203 -13.95 -4.38 -36.54
C PRO A 203 -13.81 -5.50 -35.49
N PHE A 204 -12.61 -5.72 -34.91
CA PHE A 204 -12.42 -6.78 -33.91
C PHE A 204 -13.08 -6.44 -32.56
N ALA A 205 -13.17 -5.16 -32.19
CA ALA A 205 -13.78 -4.75 -30.93
C ALA A 205 -15.30 -4.93 -30.94
N ASP A 206 -15.94 -4.68 -32.09
CA ASP A 206 -17.38 -4.86 -32.28
C ASP A 206 -17.75 -6.36 -32.30
N GLU A 207 -17.04 -7.17 -33.09
CA GLU A 207 -17.23 -8.63 -33.13
C GLU A 207 -16.98 -9.28 -31.76
N LEU A 208 -15.97 -8.81 -31.02
CA LEU A 208 -15.70 -9.29 -29.67
C LEU A 208 -16.83 -8.91 -28.71
N PHE A 209 -17.42 -7.72 -28.85
CA PHE A 209 -18.53 -7.33 -27.98
C PHE A 209 -19.77 -8.18 -28.24
N GLU A 210 -20.07 -8.48 -29.49
CA GLU A 210 -21.18 -9.36 -29.83
C GLU A 210 -21.01 -10.76 -29.21
N LYS A 211 -19.78 -11.30 -29.23
CA LYS A 211 -19.45 -12.55 -28.53
C LYS A 211 -19.62 -12.43 -27.01
N ILE A 212 -19.19 -11.31 -26.42
CA ILE A 212 -19.35 -11.04 -24.98
C ILE A 212 -20.84 -10.99 -24.61
N GLU A 213 -21.66 -10.28 -25.40
CA GLU A 213 -23.10 -10.16 -25.20
C GLU A 213 -23.82 -11.52 -25.32
N LEU A 214 -23.46 -12.31 -26.32
CA LEU A 214 -24.01 -13.64 -26.54
C LEU A 214 -23.72 -14.56 -25.34
N VAL A 215 -22.46 -14.64 -24.92
CA VAL A 215 -22.04 -15.46 -23.76
C VAL A 215 -22.70 -14.96 -22.46
N MET A 216 -22.80 -13.65 -22.27
CA MET A 216 -23.44 -13.05 -21.09
C MET A 216 -24.93 -13.42 -20.99
N LYS A 217 -25.66 -13.38 -22.11
CA LYS A 217 -27.09 -13.70 -22.17
C LYS A 217 -27.36 -15.20 -22.07
N GLU A 218 -26.64 -16.02 -22.83
CA GLU A 218 -26.86 -17.47 -22.86
C GLU A 218 -26.56 -18.13 -21.52
N LYS A 219 -25.44 -17.75 -20.89
CA LYS A 219 -25.02 -18.35 -19.61
C LYS A 219 -25.52 -17.59 -18.39
N GLN A 220 -26.26 -16.50 -18.58
CA GLN A 220 -26.76 -15.62 -17.52
C GLN A 220 -25.69 -15.27 -16.47
N LEU A 221 -24.45 -15.00 -16.91
CA LEU A 221 -23.27 -14.87 -16.03
C LEU A 221 -23.43 -13.75 -15.00
N TYR A 222 -24.28 -12.76 -15.29
CA TYR A 222 -24.62 -11.68 -14.39
C TYR A 222 -25.27 -12.13 -13.07
N LYS A 223 -25.87 -13.33 -13.02
CA LYS A 223 -26.46 -13.90 -11.80
C LYS A 223 -25.43 -14.36 -10.78
N ASP A 224 -24.20 -14.66 -11.18
CA ASP A 224 -23.14 -14.98 -10.23
C ASP A 224 -22.71 -13.72 -9.47
N VAL A 225 -22.92 -13.72 -8.15
CA VAL A 225 -22.57 -12.61 -7.25
C VAL A 225 -21.09 -12.24 -7.35
N ASN A 226 -20.22 -13.23 -7.54
CA ASN A 226 -18.77 -13.08 -7.63
C ASN A 226 -18.27 -12.92 -9.07
N PHE A 227 -19.17 -12.71 -10.04
CA PHE A 227 -18.80 -12.54 -11.44
C PHE A 227 -17.97 -11.27 -11.64
N ASN A 228 -16.85 -11.42 -12.32
CA ASN A 228 -15.91 -10.33 -12.58
C ASN A 228 -15.20 -10.55 -13.93
N ILE A 229 -14.46 -9.55 -14.38
CA ILE A 229 -13.81 -9.60 -15.69
C ILE A 229 -12.79 -10.73 -15.84
N SER A 230 -12.13 -11.15 -14.75
CA SER A 230 -11.20 -12.27 -14.79
C SER A 230 -11.94 -13.59 -15.04
N LYS A 231 -13.15 -13.75 -14.49
CA LYS A 231 -14.01 -14.90 -14.78
C LYS A 231 -14.49 -14.89 -16.23
N LEU A 232 -14.91 -13.75 -16.77
CA LEU A 232 -15.28 -13.65 -18.19
C LEU A 232 -14.09 -13.94 -19.11
N SER A 233 -12.90 -13.47 -18.74
CA SER A 233 -11.65 -13.74 -19.44
C SER A 233 -11.34 -15.23 -19.50
N ALA A 234 -11.50 -15.95 -18.38
CA ALA A 234 -11.34 -17.39 -18.34
C ALA A 234 -12.44 -18.13 -19.13
N GLU A 235 -13.69 -17.66 -19.06
CA GLU A 235 -14.83 -18.27 -19.75
C GLU A 235 -14.72 -18.21 -21.27
N MET A 236 -14.13 -17.12 -21.78
CA MET A 236 -13.99 -16.88 -23.22
C MET A 236 -12.60 -17.24 -23.76
N ASP A 237 -11.64 -17.57 -22.89
CA ASP A 237 -10.21 -17.69 -23.20
C ASP A 237 -9.65 -16.45 -23.92
N ILE A 238 -10.02 -15.26 -23.42
CA ILE A 238 -9.63 -13.96 -24.00
C ILE A 238 -9.04 -13.08 -22.91
N ASN A 239 -7.96 -12.36 -23.21
CA ASN A 239 -7.34 -11.43 -22.27
C ASN A 239 -8.34 -10.37 -21.77
N SER A 240 -8.43 -10.19 -20.45
CA SER A 240 -9.33 -9.23 -19.79
C SER A 240 -9.15 -7.77 -20.27
N SER A 241 -7.98 -7.40 -20.79
CA SER A 241 -7.74 -6.10 -21.40
C SER A 241 -8.53 -5.91 -22.69
N TYR A 242 -8.59 -6.92 -23.57
CA TYR A 242 -9.39 -6.86 -24.81
C TYR A 242 -10.89 -6.79 -24.51
N ILE A 243 -11.36 -7.58 -23.54
CA ILE A 243 -12.73 -7.54 -23.05
C ILE A 243 -13.09 -6.15 -22.52
N SER A 244 -12.23 -5.59 -21.65
CA SER A 244 -12.43 -4.23 -21.11
C SER A 244 -12.53 -3.18 -22.22
N LYS A 245 -11.64 -3.29 -23.23
CA LYS A 245 -11.59 -2.36 -24.35
C LYS A 245 -12.86 -2.45 -25.20
N SER A 246 -13.28 -3.66 -25.56
CA SER A 246 -14.49 -3.89 -26.35
C SER A 246 -15.75 -3.35 -25.66
N ILE A 247 -15.91 -3.61 -24.35
CA ILE A 247 -17.01 -3.06 -23.54
C ILE A 247 -17.00 -1.54 -23.52
N ARG A 248 -15.82 -0.92 -23.39
CA ARG A 248 -15.68 0.55 -23.37
C ARG A 248 -16.03 1.18 -24.71
N VAL A 249 -15.61 0.56 -25.82
CA VAL A 249 -15.94 1.03 -27.18
C VAL A 249 -17.46 1.10 -27.40
N LYS A 250 -18.23 0.22 -26.74
CA LYS A 250 -19.70 0.25 -26.78
C LYS A 250 -20.38 1.24 -25.83
N GLY A 251 -19.61 2.11 -25.18
CA GLY A 251 -20.16 3.19 -24.35
C GLY A 251 -20.33 2.84 -22.86
N TYR A 252 -19.93 1.64 -22.42
CA TYR A 252 -19.93 1.32 -21.00
C TYR A 252 -18.65 1.83 -20.32
N PRO A 253 -18.75 2.62 -19.23
CA PRO A 253 -17.57 3.20 -18.57
C PRO A 253 -16.54 2.18 -18.08
N ASN A 254 -17.02 1.01 -17.63
CA ASN A 254 -16.21 -0.12 -17.17
C ASN A 254 -17.05 -1.42 -17.12
N PHE A 255 -16.37 -2.56 -16.94
CA PHE A 255 -17.01 -3.87 -16.85
C PHE A 255 -18.07 -3.98 -15.75
N ASN A 256 -17.86 -3.34 -14.59
CA ASN A 256 -18.84 -3.41 -13.50
C ASN A 256 -20.13 -2.68 -13.86
N ASN A 257 -20.06 -1.57 -14.60
CA ASN A 257 -21.24 -0.87 -15.10
C ASN A 257 -21.98 -1.73 -16.14
N TYR A 258 -21.25 -2.34 -17.08
CA TYR A 258 -21.79 -3.32 -18.03
C TYR A 258 -22.50 -4.49 -17.32
N LEU A 259 -21.84 -5.12 -16.35
CA LEU A 259 -22.40 -6.21 -15.55
C LEU A 259 -23.67 -5.77 -14.82
N ASN A 260 -23.61 -4.62 -14.14
CA ASN A 260 -24.74 -4.10 -13.39
C ASN A 260 -25.93 -3.74 -14.29
N MET A 261 -25.70 -3.32 -15.54
CA MET A 261 -26.79 -3.08 -16.50
C MET A 261 -27.60 -4.36 -16.72
N HIS A 262 -26.93 -5.47 -17.00
CA HIS A 262 -27.57 -6.79 -17.13
C HIS A 262 -28.31 -7.22 -15.86
N ARG A 263 -27.74 -6.94 -14.68
CA ARG A 263 -28.40 -7.22 -13.39
C ARG A 263 -29.66 -6.38 -13.20
N ILE A 264 -29.63 -5.08 -13.52
CA ILE A 264 -30.79 -4.20 -13.40
C ILE A 264 -31.88 -4.56 -14.42
N GLU A 265 -31.53 -4.88 -15.66
CA GLU A 265 -32.48 -5.42 -16.64
C GLU A 265 -33.14 -6.71 -16.14
N CYS A 266 -32.37 -7.61 -15.51
CA CYS A 266 -32.93 -8.81 -14.88
C CYS A 266 -33.88 -8.46 -13.73
N VAL A 267 -33.55 -7.49 -12.89
CA VAL A 267 -34.45 -7.01 -11.82
C VAL A 267 -35.75 -6.47 -12.41
N LYS A 268 -35.68 -5.59 -13.41
CA LYS A 268 -36.86 -5.01 -14.05
C LYS A 268 -37.77 -6.09 -14.63
N ARG A 269 -37.18 -7.08 -15.31
CA ARG A 269 -37.91 -8.25 -15.82
C ARG A 269 -38.57 -9.06 -14.70
N LEU A 270 -37.83 -9.37 -13.63
CA LEU A 270 -38.37 -10.13 -12.49
C LEU A 270 -39.50 -9.37 -11.78
N LEU A 271 -39.43 -8.04 -11.70
CA LEU A 271 -40.49 -7.19 -11.16
C LEU A 271 -41.75 -7.20 -12.01
N THR A 272 -41.64 -7.36 -13.33
CA THR A 272 -42.80 -7.44 -14.23
C THR A 272 -43.37 -8.85 -14.38
N GLU A 273 -42.55 -9.90 -14.25
CA GLU A 273 -42.95 -11.30 -14.42
C GLU A 273 -43.55 -11.92 -13.15
N ASN A 274 -43.18 -11.41 -11.97
CA ASN A 274 -43.63 -11.93 -10.70
C ASN A 274 -44.73 -11.05 -10.08
N ASP A 275 -45.64 -11.71 -9.37
CA ASP A 275 -46.54 -11.04 -8.46
C ASP A 275 -45.74 -10.46 -7.28
N ILE A 276 -45.57 -9.14 -7.28
CA ILE A 276 -44.76 -8.40 -6.30
C ILE A 276 -45.34 -8.57 -4.88
N GLU A 277 -46.62 -8.92 -4.73
CA GLU A 277 -47.21 -9.23 -3.42
C GLU A 277 -46.73 -10.56 -2.84
N LYS A 278 -46.27 -11.49 -3.71
CA LYS A 278 -45.83 -12.83 -3.33
C LYS A 278 -44.31 -12.99 -3.29
N VAL A 279 -43.56 -12.07 -3.91
CA VAL A 279 -42.11 -12.18 -4.06
C VAL A 279 -41.40 -11.04 -3.34
N THR A 280 -40.52 -11.40 -2.40
CA THR A 280 -39.76 -10.39 -1.64
C THR A 280 -38.75 -9.67 -2.53
N LEU A 281 -38.56 -8.36 -2.29
CA LEU A 281 -37.50 -7.59 -2.95
C LEU A 281 -36.10 -8.22 -2.75
N MET A 282 -35.89 -8.90 -1.61
CA MET A 282 -34.69 -9.69 -1.35
C MET A 282 -34.44 -10.71 -2.45
N TYR A 283 -35.43 -11.57 -2.70
CA TYR A 283 -35.35 -12.61 -3.72
C TYR A 283 -34.98 -12.03 -5.09
N ILE A 284 -35.63 -10.93 -5.47
CA ILE A 284 -35.45 -10.30 -6.78
C ILE A 284 -34.00 -9.84 -7.00
N TYR A 285 -33.42 -9.11 -6.04
CA TYR A 285 -32.06 -8.62 -6.23
C TYR A 285 -31.02 -9.75 -6.10
N THR A 286 -31.29 -10.78 -5.28
CA THR A 286 -30.37 -11.92 -5.15
C THR A 286 -30.36 -12.77 -6.41
N GLU A 287 -31.51 -12.98 -7.05
CA GLU A 287 -31.61 -13.69 -8.34
C GLU A 287 -30.95 -12.92 -9.49
N ALA A 288 -30.85 -11.60 -9.37
CA ALA A 288 -30.09 -10.75 -10.28
C ALA A 288 -28.59 -10.68 -9.94
N GLY A 289 -28.09 -11.42 -8.94
CA GLY A 289 -26.67 -11.49 -8.61
C GLY A 289 -26.15 -10.35 -7.71
N PHE A 290 -27.01 -9.61 -7.02
CA PHE A 290 -26.57 -8.66 -6.00
C PHE A 290 -26.32 -9.35 -4.65
N SER A 291 -25.20 -9.02 -4.01
CA SER A 291 -24.83 -9.60 -2.71
C SER A 291 -25.63 -9.07 -1.53
N ASN A 292 -26.13 -7.83 -1.61
CA ASN A 292 -26.88 -7.18 -0.54
C ASN A 292 -27.73 -6.01 -1.05
N GLN A 293 -28.76 -5.67 -0.28
CA GLN A 293 -29.73 -4.62 -0.60
C GLN A 293 -29.10 -3.22 -0.73
N SER A 294 -28.09 -2.88 0.08
CA SER A 294 -27.44 -1.55 0.02
C SER A 294 -26.77 -1.32 -1.35
N THR A 295 -26.07 -2.33 -1.84
CA THR A 295 -25.42 -2.29 -3.16
C THR A 295 -26.44 -2.23 -4.27
N PHE A 296 -27.48 -3.07 -4.20
CA PHE A 296 -28.60 -3.07 -5.13
C PHE A 296 -29.27 -1.69 -5.22
N ASN A 297 -29.71 -1.11 -4.10
CA ASN A 297 -30.39 0.18 -4.06
C ASN A 297 -29.56 1.30 -4.68
N ARG A 298 -28.25 1.32 -4.38
CA ARG A 298 -27.32 2.32 -4.93
C ARG A 298 -27.17 2.18 -6.44
N VAL A 299 -26.99 0.96 -6.93
CA VAL A 299 -26.81 0.67 -8.37
C VAL A 299 -28.11 0.96 -9.14
N PHE A 300 -29.26 0.52 -8.62
CA PHE A 300 -30.56 0.75 -9.24
C PHE A 300 -30.83 2.25 -9.37
N LYS A 301 -30.68 3.02 -8.29
CA LYS A 301 -30.85 4.48 -8.32
C LYS A 301 -29.87 5.16 -9.27
N GLN A 302 -28.64 4.67 -9.35
CA GLN A 302 -27.64 5.22 -10.27
C GLN A 302 -28.02 5.00 -11.75
N MET A 303 -28.63 3.87 -12.09
CA MET A 303 -28.97 3.51 -13.47
C MET A 303 -30.32 4.04 -13.92
N GLU A 304 -31.33 3.98 -13.05
CA GLU A 304 -32.71 4.36 -13.38
C GLU A 304 -33.08 5.76 -12.89
N GLY A 305 -32.24 6.40 -12.08
CA GLY A 305 -32.47 7.75 -11.51
C GLY A 305 -33.41 7.78 -10.31
N ILE A 306 -34.22 6.73 -10.10
CA ILE A 306 -35.17 6.58 -8.99
C ILE A 306 -34.85 5.36 -8.13
N THR A 307 -35.35 5.33 -6.90
CA THR A 307 -35.18 4.18 -6.00
C THR A 307 -35.98 2.96 -6.47
N PRO A 308 -35.57 1.74 -6.09
CA PRO A 308 -36.36 0.54 -6.40
C PRO A 308 -37.82 0.63 -5.93
N SER A 309 -38.06 1.21 -4.75
CA SER A 309 -39.42 1.38 -4.22
C SER A 309 -40.26 2.33 -5.07
N GLU A 310 -39.70 3.46 -5.50
CA GLU A 310 -40.37 4.40 -6.41
C GLU A 310 -40.68 3.75 -7.76
N TYR A 311 -39.74 2.95 -8.30
CA TYR A 311 -39.95 2.19 -9.53
C TYR A 311 -41.10 1.19 -9.39
N ILE A 312 -41.13 0.42 -8.30
CA ILE A 312 -42.20 -0.57 -8.02
C ILE A 312 -43.56 0.12 -7.93
N SER A 313 -43.66 1.25 -7.23
CA SER A 313 -44.91 2.02 -7.13
C SER A 313 -45.39 2.61 -8.46
N SER A 314 -44.49 2.76 -9.44
CA SER A 314 -44.83 3.25 -10.78
C SER A 314 -45.25 2.14 -11.75
N LEU A 315 -45.07 0.86 -11.39
CA LEU A 315 -45.50 -0.24 -12.25
C LEU A 315 -47.03 -0.34 -12.27
N PRO A 316 -47.65 -0.65 -13.43
CA PRO A 316 -49.08 -0.90 -13.50
C PRO A 316 -49.44 -2.06 -12.57
N ILE A 317 -50.49 -1.89 -11.76
CA ILE A 317 -51.08 -3.00 -11.02
C ILE A 317 -51.67 -3.95 -12.06
N LEU A 318 -51.07 -5.14 -12.21
CA LEU A 318 -51.51 -6.20 -13.11
C LEU A 318 -52.57 -7.09 -12.46
#